data_AF-A0A497MT06-F1
#
_entry.id   AF-A0A497MT06-F1
#
_cell.length_a   1.000
_cell.length_b   1.000
_cell.length_c   1.000
_cell.angle_alpha   90.00
_cell.angle_beta   90.00
_cell.angle_gamma   90.00
#
_symmetry.space_group_name_H-M   'P 1'
#
loop_
_entity.id
_entity.type
_entity.pdbx_description
1 polymer ?
#
loop_
_entity_poly.entity_id
_entity_poly.type
_entity_poly.pdbx_seq_one_letter_code
_entity_poly.pdbx_strand_id
1 'polypeptide(L)'
;MVKFEVEVKIKVENLAKVEEDLKKLGADEVEYGVQEDLYFNAPHKNFVTTDEALRIRRSNGKCFLTYKGCRLNSQAKTREELEVKVEDFNVIRLILEKLDFKPVYL
;
A
#
# COMPACT_ATOMS: atom_id res chain seq x y z
N MET A 1 -13.56 -4.67 10.96
CA MET A 1 -14.43 -4.31 9.82
C MET A 1 -13.54 -4.19 8.59
N VAL A 2 -13.95 -4.80 7.47
CA VAL A 2 -13.27 -4.70 6.18
C VAL A 2 -13.45 -3.28 5.64
N LYS A 3 -12.39 -2.65 5.12
CA LYS A 3 -12.46 -1.34 4.46
C LYS A 3 -12.38 -1.51 2.95
N PHE A 4 -13.14 -0.70 2.23
CA PHE A 4 -12.97 -0.51 0.78
C PHE A 4 -12.37 0.88 0.56
N GLU A 5 -11.26 0.94 -0.18
CA GLU A 5 -10.62 2.19 -0.56
C GLU A 5 -10.90 2.48 -2.04
N VAL A 6 -11.25 3.73 -2.37
CA VAL A 6 -11.44 4.20 -3.74
C VAL A 6 -10.31 5.20 -4.03
N GLU A 7 -9.36 4.80 -4.87
CA GLU A 7 -8.15 5.59 -5.17
C GLU A 7 -7.99 5.83 -6.69
N VAL A 8 -7.53 7.03 -7.06
CA VAL A 8 -7.09 7.38 -8.41
C VAL A 8 -5.66 7.90 -8.34
N LYS A 9 -4.75 7.31 -9.14
CA LYS A 9 -3.37 7.82 -9.31
C LYS A 9 -3.27 8.56 -10.63
N ILE A 10 -2.85 9.81 -10.55
CA ILE A 10 -2.65 10.69 -11.71
C ILE A 10 -1.15 10.89 -11.88
N LYS A 11 -0.65 10.78 -13.12
CA LYS A 11 0.74 11.11 -13.44
C LYS A 11 0.90 12.63 -13.34
N VAL A 12 1.87 13.07 -12.54
CA VAL A 12 2.15 14.50 -12.33
C VAL A 12 3.50 14.84 -12.95
N GLU A 13 3.49 15.78 -13.90
CA GLU A 13 4.72 16.27 -14.56
C GLU A 13 5.41 17.37 -13.75
N ASN A 14 4.67 18.10 -12.92
CA ASN A 14 5.19 19.19 -12.09
C ASN A 14 4.55 19.16 -10.69
N LEU A 15 5.27 18.60 -9.71
CA LEU A 15 4.80 18.48 -8.34
C LEU A 15 4.60 19.85 -7.65
N ALA A 16 5.48 20.81 -7.90
CA ALA A 16 5.41 22.14 -7.29
C ALA A 16 4.12 22.88 -7.68
N LYS A 17 3.71 22.75 -8.95
CA LYS A 17 2.45 23.33 -9.43
C LYS A 17 1.24 22.67 -8.75
N VAL A 18 1.24 21.34 -8.63
CA VAL A 18 0.14 20.61 -7.96
C VAL A 18 0.05 21.01 -6.50
N GLU A 19 1.17 21.18 -5.81
CA GLU A 19 1.19 21.63 -4.42
C GLU A 19 0.62 23.06 -4.26
N GLU A 20 0.98 23.98 -5.17
CA GLU A 20 0.42 25.34 -5.20
C GLU A 20 -1.10 25.33 -5.42
N ASP A 21 -1.57 24.53 -6.38
CA ASP A 21 -2.99 24.41 -6.69
C ASP A 21 -3.78 23.78 -5.52
N LEU A 22 -3.22 22.78 -4.84
CA LEU A 22 -3.81 22.19 -3.62
C LEU A 22 -3.95 23.22 -2.50
N LYS A 23 -2.93 24.06 -2.28
CA LYS A 23 -2.97 25.15 -1.30
C LYS A 23 -4.07 26.17 -1.62
N LYS A 24 -4.22 26.55 -2.90
CA LYS A 24 -5.29 27.46 -3.35
C LYS A 24 -6.69 26.88 -3.16
N LEU A 25 -6.83 25.56 -3.27
CA LEU A 25 -8.09 24.84 -3.03
C LEU A 25 -8.39 24.63 -1.54
N GLY A 26 -7.48 25.03 -0.63
CA GLY A 26 -7.65 24.86 0.81
C GLY A 26 -7.45 23.43 1.29
N ALA A 27 -6.62 22.64 0.60
CA ALA A 27 -6.26 21.30 1.06
C ALA A 27 -5.31 21.38 2.26
N ASP A 28 -5.55 20.53 3.27
CA ASP A 28 -4.65 20.36 4.40
C ASP A 28 -3.52 19.38 4.07
N GLU A 29 -2.29 19.73 4.43
CA GLU A 29 -1.17 18.79 4.40
C GLU A 29 -1.28 17.81 5.57
N VAL A 30 -1.58 16.55 5.26
CA VAL A 30 -1.81 15.51 6.28
C VAL A 30 -0.55 14.71 6.59
N GLU A 31 0.29 14.43 5.59
CA GLU A 31 1.50 13.64 5.74
C GLU A 31 2.52 13.99 4.65
N TYR A 32 3.79 14.10 5.04
CA TYR A 32 4.95 14.14 4.15
C TYR A 32 5.99 13.13 4.67
N GLY A 33 6.60 12.37 3.78
CA GLY A 33 7.62 11.41 4.19
C GLY A 33 7.99 10.38 3.14
N VAL A 34 8.99 9.57 3.49
CA VAL A 34 9.45 8.44 2.67
C VAL A 34 8.69 7.20 3.07
N GLN A 35 8.21 6.47 2.07
CA GLN A 35 7.55 5.17 2.22
C GLN A 35 8.42 4.09 1.59
N GLU A 36 8.79 3.08 2.38
CA GLU A 36 9.51 1.90 1.91
C GLU A 36 8.56 0.70 1.93
N ASP A 37 8.33 0.11 0.76
CA ASP A 37 7.39 -1.00 0.56
C ASP A 37 8.12 -2.29 0.23
N LEU A 38 7.76 -3.38 0.89
CA LEU A 38 8.16 -4.73 0.51
C LEU A 38 6.91 -5.59 0.29
N TYR A 39 6.77 -6.10 -0.94
CA TYR A 39 5.64 -6.93 -1.35
C TYR A 39 5.98 -8.42 -1.23
N PHE A 40 4.96 -9.25 -0.99
CA PHE A 40 5.09 -10.69 -0.87
C PHE A 40 4.09 -11.43 -1.75
N ASN A 41 4.48 -12.61 -2.22
CA ASN A 41 3.56 -13.59 -2.79
C ASN A 41 3.33 -14.75 -1.83
N ALA A 42 2.14 -15.35 -1.86
CA ALA A 42 1.83 -16.50 -1.02
C ALA A 42 2.37 -17.81 -1.64
N PRO A 43 2.70 -18.82 -0.81
CA PRO A 43 3.17 -20.13 -1.30
C PRO A 43 2.06 -20.93 -2.00
N HIS A 44 0.80 -20.65 -1.69
CA HIS A 44 -0.38 -21.40 -2.15
C HIS A 44 -1.30 -20.58 -3.08
N LYS A 45 -0.96 -19.32 -3.35
CA LYS A 45 -1.76 -18.43 -4.20
C LYS A 45 -0.87 -17.40 -4.88
N ASN A 46 -1.02 -17.22 -6.19
CA ASN A 46 -0.27 -16.21 -6.92
C ASN A 46 -1.05 -14.88 -6.99
N PHE A 47 -0.68 -13.95 -6.11
CA PHE A 47 -1.33 -12.65 -5.97
C PHE A 47 -1.26 -11.78 -7.23
N VAL A 48 -0.26 -11.96 -8.09
CA VAL A 48 -0.21 -11.26 -9.39
C VAL A 48 -1.35 -11.73 -10.29
N THR A 49 -1.61 -13.03 -10.33
CA THR A 49 -2.67 -13.61 -11.18
C THR A 49 -4.07 -13.34 -10.66
N THR A 50 -4.22 -13.21 -9.34
CA THR A 50 -5.51 -12.94 -8.69
C THR A 50 -5.75 -11.45 -8.45
N ASP A 51 -4.83 -10.58 -8.92
CA ASP A 51 -4.81 -9.13 -8.66
C ASP A 51 -4.95 -8.80 -7.17
N GLU A 52 -4.38 -9.62 -6.29
CA GLU A 52 -4.25 -9.37 -4.85
C GLU A 52 -2.85 -8.78 -4.54
N ALA A 53 -2.64 -8.30 -3.31
CA ALA A 53 -1.31 -7.92 -2.85
C ALA A 53 -1.16 -8.08 -1.34
N LEU A 54 0.02 -8.52 -0.89
CA LEU A 54 0.43 -8.45 0.51
C LEU A 54 1.69 -7.60 0.61
N ARG A 55 1.71 -6.64 1.53
CA ARG A 55 2.78 -5.66 1.66
C ARG A 55 3.10 -5.37 3.13
N ILE A 56 4.38 -5.22 3.44
CA ILE A 56 4.82 -4.48 4.62
C ILE A 56 5.33 -3.10 4.19
N ARG A 57 4.92 -2.05 4.91
CA ARG A 57 5.33 -0.67 4.65
C ARG A 57 5.98 -0.08 5.88
N ARG A 58 7.11 0.60 5.70
CA ARG A 58 7.68 1.54 6.67
C ARG A 58 7.37 2.97 6.20
N SER A 59 6.71 3.76 7.05
CA SER A 59 6.39 5.17 6.79
C SER A 59 6.49 5.95 8.09
N ASN A 60 7.28 7.03 8.11
CA ASN A 60 7.35 7.96 9.24
C ASN A 60 7.56 7.28 10.61
N GLY A 61 8.51 6.33 10.67
CA GLY A 61 8.83 5.56 11.88
C GLY A 61 7.76 4.54 12.29
N LYS A 62 6.69 4.36 11.52
CA LYS A 62 5.65 3.36 11.74
C LYS A 62 5.79 2.23 10.72
N CYS A 63 5.30 1.04 11.11
CA CYS A 63 5.26 -0.12 10.24
C CYS A 63 3.82 -0.62 10.11
N PHE A 64 3.45 -1.04 8.90
CA PHE A 64 2.12 -1.55 8.57
C PHE A 64 2.23 -2.84 7.79
N LEU A 65 1.35 -3.79 8.09
CA LEU A 65 1.06 -4.95 7.25
C LEU A 65 -0.28 -4.70 6.56
N THR A 66 -0.30 -4.78 5.24
CA THR A 66 -1.47 -4.52 4.41
C THR A 66 -1.73 -5.71 3.49
N TYR A 67 -2.95 -6.25 3.54
CA TYR A 67 -3.49 -7.13 2.51
C TYR A 67 -4.49 -6.34 1.65
N LYS A 68 -4.36 -6.44 0.34
CA LYS A 68 -5.29 -5.86 -0.64
C LYS A 68 -5.95 -6.98 -1.44
N GLY A 69 -7.26 -7.12 -1.32
CA GLY A 69 -8.07 -8.08 -2.12
C GLY A 69 -8.12 -7.70 -3.60
N CYS A 70 -8.68 -8.52 -4.48
CA CYS A 70 -8.76 -8.20 -5.92
C CYS A 70 -9.46 -6.86 -6.20
N ARG A 71 -9.08 -6.17 -7.28
CA ARG A 71 -9.82 -4.95 -7.67
C ARG A 71 -11.23 -5.30 -8.10
N LEU A 72 -12.16 -4.44 -7.72
CA LEU A 72 -13.50 -4.44 -8.28
C LEU A 72 -13.43 -3.86 -9.70
N ASN A 73 -14.26 -4.39 -10.61
CA ASN A 73 -14.41 -3.88 -11.98
C ASN A 73 -15.02 -2.45 -11.95
N SER A 74 -14.19 -1.46 -11.67
CA SER A 74 -14.53 -0.05 -11.56
C SER A 74 -13.48 0.82 -12.25
N GLN A 75 -13.81 2.08 -12.54
CA GLN A 75 -12.86 3.03 -13.14
C GLN A 75 -11.75 3.46 -12.18
N ALA A 76 -11.90 3.20 -10.87
CA ALA A 76 -10.93 3.49 -9.83
C ALA A 76 -10.24 2.22 -9.34
N LYS A 77 -9.16 2.35 -8.57
CA LYS A 77 -8.45 1.22 -7.95
C LYS A 77 -9.19 0.70 -6.71
N THR A 78 -10.48 0.44 -6.84
CA THR A 78 -11.34 0.06 -5.73
C THR A 78 -11.09 -1.38 -5.33
N ARG A 79 -10.78 -1.63 -4.06
CA ARG A 79 -10.55 -2.99 -3.52
C ARG A 79 -10.74 -3.06 -2.02
N GLU A 80 -10.92 -4.27 -1.52
CA GLU A 80 -10.82 -4.57 -0.09
C GLU A 80 -9.38 -4.31 0.39
N GLU A 81 -9.25 -3.65 1.53
CA GLU A 81 -7.98 -3.40 2.21
C GLU A 81 -8.09 -3.75 3.71
N LEU A 82 -7.20 -4.62 4.14
CA LEU A 82 -6.99 -4.96 5.54
C LEU A 82 -5.60 -4.48 5.94
N GLU A 83 -5.56 -3.45 6.78
CA GLU A 83 -4.32 -2.88 7.27
C GLU A 83 -4.25 -2.92 8.80
N VAL A 84 -3.08 -3.29 9.31
CA VAL A 84 -2.78 -3.25 10.73
C VAL A 84 -1.40 -2.64 10.96
N LYS A 85 -1.29 -1.79 11.99
CA LYS A 85 0.00 -1.32 12.47
C LYS A 85 0.72 -2.47 13.17
N VAL A 86 1.98 -2.69 12.83
CA VAL A 86 2.85 -3.66 13.49
C VAL A 86 4.00 -2.93 14.17
N GLU A 87 4.54 -3.52 15.22
CA GLU A 87 5.57 -2.87 16.03
C GLU A 87 6.94 -2.89 15.36
N ASP A 88 7.32 -4.02 14.74
CA ASP A 88 8.65 -4.22 14.16
C ASP A 88 8.57 -4.77 12.73
N PHE A 89 9.17 -4.02 11.80
CA PHE A 89 9.24 -4.35 10.37
C PHE A 89 10.03 -5.64 10.09
N ASN A 90 11.16 -5.84 10.77
CA ASN A 90 12.02 -7.00 10.57
C ASN A 90 11.37 -8.26 11.12
N VAL A 91 10.70 -8.17 12.27
CA VAL A 91 9.97 -9.29 12.87
C VAL A 91 8.84 -9.75 11.94
N ILE A 92 7.98 -8.83 11.45
CA ILE A 92 6.89 -9.24 10.54
C ILE A 92 7.43 -9.82 9.23
N ARG A 93 8.51 -9.24 8.68
CA ARG A 93 9.19 -9.79 7.49
C ARG A 93 9.64 -11.23 7.71
N LEU A 94 10.33 -11.49 8.82
CA LEU A 94 10.82 -12.82 9.15
C LEU A 94 9.67 -13.80 9.39
N ILE A 95 8.58 -13.38 10.04
CA ILE A 95 7.38 -14.22 10.21
C ILE A 95 6.83 -14.63 8.84
N LEU A 96 6.64 -13.68 7.92
CA LEU A 96 6.14 -13.96 6.58
C LEU A 96 7.07 -14.92 5.81
N GLU A 97 8.38 -14.68 5.84
CA GLU A 97 9.37 -15.56 5.19
C GLU A 97 9.37 -16.97 5.79
N LYS A 98 9.18 -17.10 7.11
CA LYS A 98 9.06 -18.41 7.80
C LYS A 98 7.74 -19.13 7.51
N LEU A 99 6.73 -18.41 7.03
CA LEU A 99 5.46 -18.94 6.54
C LEU A 99 5.47 -19.12 5.00
N ASP A 100 6.65 -19.15 4.38
CA ASP A 100 6.89 -19.34 2.95
C ASP A 100 6.34 -18.23 2.04
N PHE A 101 5.99 -17.06 2.59
CA PHE A 101 5.72 -15.88 1.78
C PHE A 101 7.04 -15.34 1.24
N LYS A 102 7.10 -15.17 -0.08
CA LYS A 102 8.34 -14.77 -0.77
C LYS A 102 8.28 -13.30 -1.15
N PRO A 103 9.32 -12.50 -0.85
CA PRO A 103 9.43 -11.15 -1.37
C PRO A 103 9.30 -11.12 -2.90
N VAL A 104 8.53 -10.16 -3.39
CA VAL A 104 8.39 -9.85 -4.81
C VAL A 104 8.91 -8.46 -5.05
N TYR A 105 9.86 -8.35 -5.98
CA TYR A 105 10.37 -7.08 -6.46
C TYR A 105 9.64 -6.79 -7.77
N LEU A 106 8.71 -5.82 -7.71
CA LEU A 106 7.92 -5.35 -8.85
C LEU A 106 8.69 -4.30 -9.65
#